data_AF-X0UV89-F1
#
_entry.id   AF-X0UV89-F1
#
_cell.length_a   1.000
_cell.length_b   1.000
_cell.length_c   1.000
_cell.angle_alpha   90.00
_cell.angle_beta   90.00
_cell.angle_gamma   90.00
#
_symmetry.space_group_name_H-M   'P 1'
#
loop_
_entity.id
_entity.type
_entity.pdbx_description
1 polymer ?
#
loop_
_entity_poly.entity_id
_entity_poly.type
_entity_poly.pdbx_seq_one_letter_code
_entity_poly.pdbx_strand_id
1 'polypeptide(L)'
;MGLTSSGIEKVRAFELPAGIWADGNCVEVPRVALVKWSAKANLSDMFYQVYVNSQYAGVTVDSQQRQMIVPIPTSLESAVRIEVFAVEAEQANSDFSNELVQPPATSGRVRISLLRSQNLPSDATAEIYFDN
;
A
#
# COMPACT_ATOMS: atom_id res chain seq x y z
N MET A 1 -5.37 -9.38 -21.56
CA MET A 1 -5.77 -8.22 -20.74
C MET A 1 -4.91 -8.27 -19.48
N GLY A 2 -4.35 -7.17 -19.00
CA GLY A 2 -3.28 -7.16 -17.99
C GLY A 2 -3.70 -6.60 -16.64
N LEU A 3 -2.72 -6.20 -15.82
CA LEU A 3 -2.95 -5.50 -14.57
C LEU A 3 -3.71 -4.18 -14.77
N THR A 4 -4.78 -3.96 -13.99
CA THR A 4 -5.57 -2.72 -14.02
C THR A 4 -5.40 -1.94 -12.72
N SER A 5 -4.73 -0.79 -12.77
CA SER A 5 -4.64 0.16 -11.64
C SER A 5 -5.72 1.25 -11.68
N SER A 6 -6.30 1.51 -12.86
CA SER A 6 -7.34 2.53 -13.03
C SER A 6 -8.59 2.15 -12.25
N GLY A 7 -8.99 2.99 -11.29
CA GLY A 7 -10.14 2.75 -10.42
C GLY A 7 -9.80 2.06 -9.09
N ILE A 8 -8.53 1.73 -8.84
CA ILE A 8 -8.03 1.41 -7.50
C ILE A 8 -7.67 2.71 -6.78
N GLU A 9 -8.19 2.90 -5.59
CA GLU A 9 -8.08 4.15 -4.84
C GLU A 9 -7.75 3.90 -3.37
N LYS A 10 -7.20 4.92 -2.70
CA LYS A 10 -6.99 4.92 -1.25
C LYS A 10 -6.24 3.69 -0.73
N VAL A 11 -5.22 3.22 -1.46
CA VAL A 11 -4.31 2.16 -0.99
C VAL A 11 -3.59 2.67 0.26
N ARG A 12 -3.78 1.98 1.39
CA ARG A 12 -3.21 2.33 2.69
C ARG A 12 -2.64 1.09 3.35
N ALA A 13 -1.47 1.25 3.97
CA ALA A 13 -0.80 0.21 4.74
C ALA A 13 -0.90 0.55 6.23
N PHE A 14 -1.22 -0.44 7.06
CA PHE A 14 -1.28 -0.32 8.50
C PHE A 14 -0.40 -1.38 9.14
N GLU A 15 0.36 -0.98 10.15
CA GLU A 15 1.03 -1.94 11.02
C GLU A 15 -0.01 -2.78 11.77
N LEU A 16 0.30 -4.06 11.97
CA LEU A 16 -0.56 -4.96 12.72
C LEU A 16 -0.07 -5.05 14.17
N PRO A 17 -0.94 -4.94 15.19
CA PRO A 17 -0.52 -5.13 16.57
C PRO A 17 -0.28 -6.63 16.85
N ALA A 18 0.90 -6.96 17.40
CA ALA A 18 1.24 -8.27 17.97
C ALA A 18 0.63 -8.46 19.38
N GLY A 19 0.28 -7.36 20.03
CA GLY A 19 -0.39 -7.32 21.33
C GLY A 19 -0.81 -5.90 21.66
N ILE A 20 -1.89 -5.75 22.42
CA ILE A 20 -2.44 -4.46 22.83
C ILE A 20 -2.45 -4.43 24.36
N TRP A 21 -1.83 -3.40 24.94
CA TRP A 21 -1.85 -3.15 26.38
C TRP A 21 -3.16 -2.46 26.80
N ALA A 22 -3.45 -2.46 28.10
CA ALA A 22 -4.68 -1.88 28.65
C ALA A 22 -4.82 -0.37 28.39
N ASP A 23 -3.72 0.33 28.10
CA ASP A 23 -3.67 1.75 27.75
C ASP A 23 -3.87 2.01 26.25
N GLY A 24 -4.05 0.95 25.44
CA GLY A 24 -4.23 1.04 23.99
C GLY A 24 -2.92 1.11 23.19
N ASN A 25 -1.75 1.13 23.86
CA ASN A 25 -0.47 1.01 23.18
C ASN A 25 -0.28 -0.42 22.66
N CYS A 26 0.51 -0.59 21.59
CA CYS A 26 0.75 -1.90 21.01
C CYS A 26 2.21 -2.14 20.66
N VAL A 27 2.61 -3.40 20.67
CA VAL A 27 3.84 -3.87 20.00
C VAL A 27 3.43 -4.29 18.61
N GLU A 28 4.10 -3.81 17.58
CA GLU A 28 3.79 -4.14 16.19
C GLU A 28 4.33 -5.53 15.83
N VAL A 29 3.60 -6.25 14.98
CA VAL A 29 4.11 -7.48 14.35
C VAL A 29 5.17 -7.05 13.35
N PRO A 30 6.43 -7.49 13.52
CA PRO A 30 7.48 -7.12 12.60
C PRO A 30 7.21 -7.71 11.21
N ARG A 31 7.57 -6.95 10.16
CA ARG A 31 7.61 -7.41 8.76
C ARG A 31 6.26 -7.80 8.15
N VAL A 32 5.15 -7.29 8.67
CA VAL A 32 3.83 -7.46 8.05
C VAL A 32 3.05 -6.16 8.09
N ALA A 33 2.19 -5.97 7.09
CA ALA A 33 1.24 -4.87 7.09
C ALA A 33 -0.12 -5.34 6.60
N LEU A 34 -1.18 -4.76 7.16
CA LEU A 34 -2.52 -4.82 6.58
C LEU A 34 -2.63 -3.74 5.50
N VAL A 35 -2.78 -4.17 4.25
CA VAL A 35 -3.07 -3.30 3.12
C VAL A 35 -4.57 -3.23 2.94
N LYS A 36 -5.13 -2.02 2.82
CA LYS A 36 -6.54 -1.77 2.50
C LYS A 36 -6.62 -0.87 1.29
N TRP A 37 -7.63 -1.06 0.46
CA TRP A 37 -7.89 -0.22 -0.71
C TRP A 37 -9.39 -0.02 -0.92
N SER A 38 -9.72 0.86 -1.85
CA SER A 38 -11.05 1.03 -2.41
C SER A 38 -10.98 0.74 -3.90
N ALA A 39 -12.09 0.28 -4.49
CA ALA A 39 -12.19 0.05 -5.91
C ALA A 39 -13.49 0.63 -6.43
N LYS A 40 -13.48 1.19 -7.64
CA LYS A 40 -14.69 1.67 -8.32
C LYS A 40 -15.64 0.52 -8.64
N ALA A 41 -16.91 0.85 -8.81
CA ALA A 41 -17.98 -0.13 -9.04
C ALA A 41 -17.75 -1.00 -10.29
N ASN A 42 -17.09 -0.47 -11.33
CA ASN A 42 -16.76 -1.24 -12.54
C ASN A 42 -15.67 -2.31 -12.34
N LEU A 43 -15.10 -2.42 -11.13
CA LEU A 43 -14.15 -3.46 -10.73
C LEU A 43 -14.74 -4.43 -9.70
N SER A 44 -16.07 -4.43 -9.49
CA SER A 44 -16.72 -5.23 -8.44
C SER A 44 -16.49 -6.74 -8.58
N ASP A 45 -16.30 -7.22 -9.81
CA ASP A 45 -16.22 -8.65 -10.14
C ASP A 45 -14.78 -9.12 -10.36
N MET A 46 -13.81 -8.21 -10.15
CA MET A 46 -12.39 -8.47 -10.33
C MET A 46 -11.76 -9.02 -9.05
N PHE A 47 -10.66 -9.76 -9.20
CA PHE A 47 -9.75 -10.11 -8.12
C PHE A 47 -8.66 -9.05 -7.99
N TYR A 48 -7.97 -9.02 -6.85
CA TYR A 48 -6.97 -7.99 -6.57
C TYR A 48 -5.64 -8.63 -6.21
N GLN A 49 -4.61 -8.30 -6.97
CA GLN A 49 -3.24 -8.67 -6.67
C GLN A 49 -2.53 -7.53 -5.96
N VAL A 50 -1.79 -7.87 -4.91
CA VAL A 50 -0.99 -6.93 -4.13
C VAL A 50 0.49 -7.23 -4.37
N TYR A 51 1.24 -6.17 -4.62
CA TYR A 51 2.67 -6.21 -4.85
C TYR A 51 3.39 -5.34 -3.82
N VAL A 52 4.55 -5.81 -3.38
CA VAL A 52 5.44 -5.11 -2.44
C VAL A 52 6.77 -4.92 -3.12
N ASN A 53 7.19 -3.67 -3.32
CA ASN A 53 8.35 -3.31 -4.15
C ASN A 53 8.30 -3.99 -5.53
N SER A 54 7.11 -4.00 -6.15
CA SER A 54 6.84 -4.64 -7.44
C SER A 54 7.03 -6.17 -7.45
N GLN A 55 7.20 -6.81 -6.30
CA GLN A 55 7.19 -8.27 -6.14
C GLN A 55 5.81 -8.76 -5.71
N TYR A 56 5.34 -9.85 -6.30
CA TYR A 56 4.05 -10.45 -5.98
C TYR A 56 3.98 -10.86 -4.51
N ALA A 57 2.99 -10.33 -3.79
CA ALA A 57 2.76 -10.63 -2.38
C ALA A 57 1.52 -11.50 -2.16
N GLY A 58 0.53 -11.42 -3.04
CA GLY A 58 -0.66 -12.26 -3.00
C GLY A 58 -1.81 -11.77 -3.86
N VAL A 59 -2.87 -12.58 -3.93
CA VAL A 59 -4.12 -12.28 -4.62
C VAL A 59 -5.31 -12.51 -3.68
N THR A 60 -6.38 -11.75 -3.86
CA THR A 60 -7.64 -11.99 -3.14
C THR A 60 -8.28 -13.30 -3.59
N VAL A 61 -9.04 -13.93 -2.69
CA VAL A 61 -9.82 -15.14 -3.00
C VAL A 61 -11.29 -14.84 -3.28
N ASP A 62 -11.69 -13.57 -3.08
CA ASP A 62 -13.04 -13.06 -3.27
C ASP A 62 -12.99 -11.66 -3.90
N SER A 63 -13.96 -11.35 -4.76
CA SER A 63 -14.01 -10.09 -5.51
C SER A 63 -14.46 -8.89 -4.68
N GLN A 64 -15.04 -9.11 -3.49
CA GLN A 64 -15.41 -8.07 -2.52
C GLN A 64 -14.31 -7.82 -1.47
N GLN A 65 -13.27 -8.66 -1.41
CA GLN A 65 -12.15 -8.45 -0.50
C GLN A 65 -11.40 -7.14 -0.84
N ARG A 66 -11.30 -6.23 0.14
CA ARG A 66 -10.62 -4.92 0.00
C ARG A 66 -9.47 -4.72 0.98
N GLN A 67 -8.96 -5.84 1.50
CA GLN A 67 -7.83 -5.84 2.41
C GLN A 67 -7.03 -7.15 2.33
N MET A 68 -5.73 -7.07 2.59
CA MET A 68 -4.82 -8.21 2.59
C MET A 68 -3.66 -7.97 3.55
N ILE A 69 -3.26 -9.00 4.28
CA ILE A 69 -2.03 -8.98 5.07
C ILE A 69 -0.89 -9.39 4.14
N VAL A 70 0.14 -8.56 4.04
CA VAL A 70 1.31 -8.83 3.18
C VAL A 70 2.60 -8.78 3.98
N PRO A 71 3.61 -9.58 3.60
CA PRO A 71 4.95 -9.45 4.14
C PRO A 71 5.57 -8.13 3.67
N ILE A 72 6.27 -7.45 4.57
CA ILE A 72 6.97 -6.19 4.30
C ILE A 72 8.48 -6.41 4.51
N PRO A 73 9.32 -6.18 3.49
CA PRO A 73 10.76 -6.27 3.65
C PRO A 73 11.26 -5.19 4.61
N THR A 74 12.34 -5.50 5.33
CA THR A 74 13.07 -4.47 6.07
C THR A 74 13.81 -3.61 5.03
N SER A 75 13.41 -2.36 4.90
CA SER A 75 14.11 -1.35 4.10
C SER A 75 14.51 -0.20 5.00
N LEU A 76 15.81 0.05 5.10
CA LEU A 76 16.38 1.19 5.84
C LEU A 76 16.70 2.38 4.93
N GLU A 77 16.77 2.14 3.62
CA GLU A 77 17.24 3.11 2.63
C GLU A 77 16.09 3.76 1.86
N SER A 78 14.96 3.06 1.71
CA SER A 78 13.83 3.54 0.90
C SER A 78 12.48 3.14 1.46
N ALA A 79 11.45 3.92 1.12
CA ALA A 79 10.07 3.60 1.45
C ALA A 79 9.64 2.30 0.76
N VAL A 80 8.99 1.40 1.49
CA VAL A 80 8.36 0.21 0.87
C VAL A 80 7.16 0.65 0.03
N ARG A 81 7.18 0.31 -1.25
CA ARG A 81 6.11 0.59 -2.20
C ARG A 81 5.09 -0.53 -2.17
N ILE A 82 3.82 -0.18 -2.01
CA ILE A 82 2.70 -1.13 -2.08
C ILE A 82 1.83 -0.76 -3.27
N GLU A 83 1.55 -1.73 -4.11
CA GLU A 83 0.75 -1.57 -5.33
C GLU A 83 -0.38 -2.59 -5.31
N VAL A 84 -1.55 -2.18 -5.79
CA VAL A 84 -2.74 -3.05 -5.87
C VAL A 84 -3.32 -2.91 -7.26
N PHE A 85 -3.58 -4.04 -7.91
CA PHE A 85 -4.13 -4.10 -9.26
C PHE A 85 -5.35 -5.02 -9.29
N ALA A 86 -6.37 -4.61 -10.04
CA ALA A 86 -7.47 -5.50 -10.42
C ALA A 86 -7.04 -6.42 -11.57
N VAL A 87 -7.45 -7.68 -11.50
CA VAL A 87 -7.20 -8.73 -12.49
C VAL A 87 -8.45 -9.59 -12.71
N GLU A 88 -8.58 -10.13 -13.92
CA GLU A 88 -9.64 -11.08 -14.26
C GLU A 88 -9.45 -12.41 -13.51
N ALA A 89 -10.53 -13.17 -13.35
CA ALA A 89 -10.54 -14.43 -12.59
C ALA A 89 -9.52 -15.44 -13.13
N GLU A 90 -9.39 -15.54 -14.46
CA GLU A 90 -8.47 -16.46 -15.14
C GLU A 90 -7.01 -16.12 -14.88
N GLN A 91 -6.74 -14.88 -14.43
CA GLN A 91 -5.41 -14.33 -14.25
C GLN A 91 -5.04 -14.15 -12.77
N ALA A 92 -5.96 -14.43 -11.85
CA ALA A 92 -5.75 -14.26 -10.41
C ALA A 92 -4.46 -14.95 -9.91
N ASN A 93 -4.14 -16.13 -10.46
CA ASN A 93 -2.97 -16.93 -10.10
C ASN A 93 -1.74 -16.70 -11.00
N SER A 94 -1.78 -15.72 -11.91
CA SER A 94 -0.64 -15.35 -12.75
C SER A 94 0.16 -14.22 -12.11
N ASP A 95 1.47 -14.39 -11.99
CA ASP A 95 2.37 -13.36 -11.48
C ASP A 95 2.79 -12.41 -12.62
N PHE A 96 2.46 -11.12 -12.47
CA PHE A 96 2.78 -10.05 -13.42
C PHE A 96 3.91 -9.13 -12.93
N SER A 97 4.70 -9.53 -11.93
CA SER A 97 5.83 -8.74 -11.41
C SER A 97 6.81 -8.28 -12.48
N ASN A 98 6.99 -9.05 -13.55
CA ASN A 98 7.90 -8.72 -14.66
C ASN A 98 7.38 -7.57 -15.54
N GLU A 99 6.10 -7.26 -15.48
CA GLU A 99 5.47 -6.16 -16.23
C GLU A 99 5.50 -4.84 -15.44
N LEU A 100 5.83 -4.91 -14.14
CA LEU A 100 5.88 -3.75 -13.27
C LEU A 100 7.20 -3.00 -13.41
N VAL A 101 7.08 -1.67 -13.53
CA VAL A 101 8.24 -0.78 -13.46
C VAL A 101 8.80 -0.82 -12.04
N GLN A 102 10.05 -1.27 -11.92
CA GLN A 102 10.80 -1.25 -10.67
C GLN A 102 10.82 0.18 -10.09
N PRO A 103 10.58 0.35 -8.78
CA PRO A 103 10.65 1.68 -8.18
C PRO A 103 12.06 2.26 -8.35
N PRO A 104 12.20 3.57 -8.59
CA PRO A 104 13.50 4.22 -8.55
C PRO A 104 14.11 4.04 -7.15
N ALA A 105 15.43 3.79 -7.10
CA ALA A 105 16.17 3.56 -5.85
C ALA A 105 16.05 4.73 -4.85
N THR A 106 15.75 5.92 -5.33
CA THR A 106 15.58 7.16 -4.56
C THR A 106 14.10 7.47 -4.33
N SER A 107 13.48 6.79 -3.36
CA SER A 107 12.17 7.19 -2.82
C SER A 107 12.24 7.26 -1.29
N GLY A 108 12.29 8.48 -0.76
CA GLY A 108 12.38 8.76 0.67
C GLY A 108 11.02 8.92 1.35
N ARG A 109 10.96 8.65 2.66
CA ARG A 109 9.83 9.04 3.52
C ARG A 109 10.10 10.41 4.12
N VAL A 110 9.14 11.32 3.99
CA VAL A 110 9.14 12.59 4.74
C VAL A 110 8.04 12.54 5.79
N ARG A 111 8.42 12.61 7.06
CA ARG A 111 7.48 12.74 8.17
C ARG A 111 7.28 14.21 8.48
N ILE A 112 6.12 14.75 8.11
CA ILE A 112 5.71 16.10 8.51
C ILE A 112 4.97 15.97 9.85
N SER A 113 5.50 16.59 10.90
CA SER A 113 4.85 16.66 12.21
C SER A 113 4.50 18.12 12.49
N LEU A 114 3.22 18.40 12.72
CA LEU A 114 2.73 19.71 13.15
C LEU A 114 2.36 19.64 14.63
N LEU A 115 2.71 20.67 15.40
CA LEU A 115 2.20 20.82 16.76
C LEU A 115 0.72 21.19 16.72
N ARG A 116 -0.05 20.78 17.73
CA ARG A 116 -1.49 21.11 17.83
C ARG A 116 -1.77 22.63 17.81
N SER A 117 -0.77 23.45 18.17
CA SER A 117 -0.84 24.92 18.10
C SER A 117 -0.56 25.51 16.72
N GLN A 118 -0.07 24.70 15.78
CA GLN A 118 0.17 25.09 14.40
C GLN A 118 -1.05 24.73 13.56
N ASN A 119 -1.54 25.68 12.78
CA ASN A 119 -2.59 25.45 11.81
C ASN A 119 -1.98 25.52 10.42
N LEU A 120 -2.23 24.51 9.59
CA LEU A 120 -2.05 24.63 8.15
C LEU A 120 -3.26 25.41 7.62
N PRO A 121 -3.06 26.57 6.96
CA PRO A 121 -4.17 27.28 6.32
C PRO A 121 -4.89 26.35 5.34
N SER A 122 -6.22 26.45 5.27
CA SER A 122 -6.97 25.83 4.18
C SER A 122 -6.39 26.34 2.85
N ASP A 123 -6.14 25.41 1.92
CA ASP A 123 -5.53 25.67 0.61
C ASP A 123 -4.01 25.99 0.61
N ALA A 124 -3.32 25.80 1.74
CA ALA A 124 -1.86 25.89 1.77
C ALA A 124 -1.22 24.72 1.00
N THR A 125 -0.20 25.03 0.19
CA THR A 125 0.62 24.05 -0.52
C THR A 125 1.95 23.89 0.21
N ALA A 126 2.34 22.64 0.50
CA ALA A 126 3.67 22.31 1.04
C ALA A 126 4.53 21.71 -0.08
N GLU A 127 5.54 22.45 -0.52
CA GLU A 127 6.50 21.98 -1.53
C GLU A 127 7.68 21.32 -0.82
N ILE A 128 7.94 20.07 -1.18
CA ILE A 128 9.03 19.27 -0.62
C ILE A 128 10.09 19.13 -1.72
N TYR A 129 11.26 19.71 -1.48
CA TYR A 129 12.43 19.59 -2.34
C TYR A 129 13.42 18.61 -1.71
N PHE A 130 14.06 17.80 -2.54
CA PHE A 130 15.19 16.96 -2.15
C PHE A 130 16.26 17.05 -3.24
N ASP A 131 17.52 17.17 -2.83
CA ASP A 131 18.68 17.06 -3.72
C ASP A 131 19.14 15.59 -3.75
N ASN A 132 19.52 15.09 -4.94
CA ASN A 132 20.09 13.76 -5.13
C ASN A 132 21.56 13.70 -4.69
#